data_AF-A0A523V6M7-F1
#
_entry.id   AF-A0A523V6M7-F1
#
_cell.length_a   1.000
_cell.length_b   1.000
_cell.length_c   1.000
_cell.angle_alpha   90.00
_cell.angle_beta   90.00
_cell.angle_gamma   90.00
#
_symmetry.space_group_name_H-M   'P 1'
#
loop_
_entity.id
_entity.type
_entity.pdbx_description
1 polymer ?
#
loop_
_entity_poly.entity_id
_entity_poly.type
_entity_poly.pdbx_seq_one_letter_code
_entity_poly.pdbx_strand_id
1 'polypeptide(L)'
;MNNRRLSSYSSREQGLELSCKLAREQLSKITDIQEQCRKSGARYISDGQIAVDYLNQPYRIALPDVEISLEDGEVEVPVKEKILILHYFIMAKGRPASGALITYKQLPGGISYFAAFS
;
A
#
# COMPACT_ATOMS: atom_id res chain seq x y z
N MET A 1 -33.27 -8.09 -19.80
CA MET A 1 -32.27 -7.00 -19.66
C MET A 1 -31.54 -7.18 -18.35
N ASN A 2 -30.33 -7.76 -18.33
CA ASN A 2 -29.39 -7.73 -17.18
C ASN A 2 -28.09 -8.48 -17.55
N ASN A 3 -27.25 -7.93 -18.44
CA ASN A 3 -25.94 -8.55 -18.71
C ASN A 3 -24.78 -7.56 -18.97
N ARG A 4 -24.94 -6.26 -18.69
CA ARG A 4 -23.86 -5.26 -18.90
C ARG A 4 -23.01 -4.97 -17.66
N ARG A 5 -23.38 -5.46 -16.47
CA ARG A 5 -22.62 -5.19 -15.24
C ARG A 5 -21.51 -6.21 -14.96
N LEU A 6 -21.67 -7.49 -15.31
CA LEU A 6 -20.66 -8.54 -15.01
C LEU A 6 -19.32 -8.34 -15.75
N SER A 7 -19.34 -7.80 -16.96
CA SER A 7 -18.12 -7.58 -17.77
C SER A 7 -17.15 -6.57 -17.15
N SER A 8 -17.63 -5.52 -16.47
CA SER A 8 -16.75 -4.49 -15.92
C SER A 8 -16.10 -4.88 -14.59
N TYR A 9 -16.74 -5.76 -13.81
CA TYR A 9 -16.16 -6.29 -12.56
C TYR A 9 -14.96 -7.19 -12.86
N SER A 10 -15.08 -8.09 -13.84
CA SER A 10 -13.99 -8.97 -14.26
C SER A 10 -12.77 -8.19 -14.77
N SER A 11 -12.95 -7.12 -15.56
CA SER A 11 -11.82 -6.30 -16.02
C SER A 11 -11.14 -5.52 -14.88
N ARG A 12 -11.88 -5.12 -13.84
CA ARG A 12 -11.31 -4.41 -12.68
C ARG A 12 -10.55 -5.37 -11.76
N GLU A 13 -11.08 -6.57 -11.54
CA GLU A 13 -10.42 -7.62 -10.78
C GLU A 13 -9.10 -8.03 -11.45
N GLN A 14 -9.12 -8.27 -12.77
CA GLN A 14 -7.92 -8.53 -13.56
C GLN A 14 -6.88 -7.39 -13.46
N GLY A 15 -7.33 -6.13 -13.49
CA GLY A 15 -6.46 -4.97 -13.33
C GLY A 15 -5.80 -4.89 -11.95
N LEU A 16 -6.51 -5.27 -10.90
CA LEU A 16 -5.99 -5.31 -9.53
C LEU A 16 -5.00 -6.46 -9.36
N GLU A 17 -5.30 -7.66 -9.86
CA GLU A 17 -4.38 -8.80 -9.83
C GLU A 17 -3.06 -8.47 -10.53
N LEU A 18 -3.12 -7.86 -11.72
CA LEU A 18 -1.92 -7.43 -12.45
C LEU A 18 -1.12 -6.39 -11.65
N SER A 19 -1.80 -5.41 -11.05
CA SER A 19 -1.16 -4.37 -10.25
C SER A 19 -0.47 -4.95 -9.01
N CYS A 20 -1.11 -5.93 -8.36
CA CYS A 20 -0.54 -6.64 -7.22
C CYS A 20 0.69 -7.45 -7.63
N LYS A 21 0.61 -8.18 -8.76
CA LYS A 21 1.75 -8.92 -9.32
C LYS A 21 2.95 -8.00 -9.60
N LEU A 22 2.72 -6.87 -10.27
CA LEU A 22 3.78 -5.90 -10.57
C LEU A 22 4.40 -5.31 -9.30
N ALA A 23 3.59 -5.04 -8.27
CA ALA A 23 4.10 -4.55 -7.00
C ALA A 23 5.00 -5.59 -6.30
N ARG A 24 4.63 -6.88 -6.31
CA ARG A 24 5.49 -7.97 -5.79
C ARG A 24 6.81 -8.07 -6.55
N GLU A 25 6.78 -8.00 -7.88
CA GLU A 25 7.98 -8.00 -8.73
C GLU A 25 8.87 -6.77 -8.52
N GLN A 26 8.29 -5.63 -8.14
CA GLN A 26 9.06 -4.44 -7.78
C GLN A 26 9.73 -4.59 -6.43
N LEU A 27 9.03 -5.17 -5.45
CA LEU A 27 9.61 -5.43 -4.13
C LEU A 27 10.79 -6.40 -4.22
N SER A 28 10.70 -7.45 -5.02
CA SER A 28 11.79 -8.43 -5.18
C SER A 28 13.07 -7.86 -5.80
N LYS A 29 12.98 -6.68 -6.45
CA LYS A 29 14.13 -5.95 -7.00
C LYS A 29 14.85 -5.09 -5.95
N ILE A 30 14.27 -4.94 -4.76
CA ILE A 30 14.89 -4.19 -3.66
C ILE A 30 15.95 -5.09 -3.02
N THR A 31 17.22 -4.68 -3.14
CA THR A 31 18.37 -5.41 -2.59
C THR A 31 18.60 -5.18 -1.11
N ASP A 32 18.31 -3.96 -0.62
CA ASP A 32 18.47 -3.59 0.80
C ASP A 32 17.11 -3.35 1.45
N ILE A 33 16.53 -4.43 1.98
CA ILE A 33 15.23 -4.40 2.66
C ILE A 33 15.29 -3.62 3.97
N GLN A 34 16.41 -3.65 4.69
CA GLN A 34 16.55 -2.94 5.95
C GLN A 34 16.53 -1.43 5.74
N GLU A 35 17.24 -0.95 4.71
CA GLU A 35 17.19 0.45 4.32
C GLU A 35 15.79 0.86 3.85
N GLN A 36 15.09 -0.02 3.13
CA GLN A 36 13.72 0.27 2.71
C GLN A 36 12.74 0.33 3.90
N CYS A 37 12.94 -0.52 4.91
CA CYS A 37 12.21 -0.44 6.17
C CYS A 37 12.42 0.90 6.84
N ARG A 38 13.68 1.36 6.93
CA ARG A 38 14.01 2.70 7.47
C ARG A 38 13.30 3.83 6.71
N LYS A 39 13.27 3.76 5.37
CA LYS A 39 12.63 4.79 4.52
C LYS A 39 11.11 4.84 4.67
N SER A 40 10.48 3.70 4.94
CA SER A 40 9.03 3.54 5.05
C SER A 40 8.53 3.65 6.49
N GLY A 41 9.42 3.68 7.49
CA GLY A 41 9.02 3.57 8.90
C GLY A 41 8.57 2.15 9.28
N ALA A 42 8.73 1.18 8.38
CA ALA A 42 8.49 -0.22 8.66
C ALA A 42 9.62 -0.83 9.51
N ARG A 43 9.36 -1.99 10.11
CA ARG A 43 10.32 -2.73 10.92
C ARG A 43 10.66 -4.06 10.26
N TYR A 44 11.95 -4.32 10.08
CA TYR A 44 12.44 -5.63 9.67
C TYR A 44 12.48 -6.59 10.86
N ILE A 45 11.89 -7.77 10.71
CA ILE A 45 11.80 -8.83 11.73
C ILE A 45 12.80 -9.94 11.33
N SER A 46 13.33 -10.66 12.33
CA SER A 46 14.45 -11.61 12.23
C SER A 46 14.22 -12.84 11.33
N ASP A 47 13.04 -13.00 10.74
CA ASP A 47 12.61 -14.14 9.92
C ASP A 47 12.32 -13.76 8.46
N GLY A 48 12.71 -12.56 8.04
CA GLY A 48 12.37 -12.06 6.70
C GLY A 48 10.96 -11.49 6.61
N GLN A 49 10.30 -11.26 7.74
CA GLN A 49 9.05 -10.50 7.78
C GLN A 49 9.32 -9.00 7.93
N ILE A 50 8.41 -8.21 7.38
CA ILE A 50 8.40 -6.75 7.53
C ILE A 50 7.07 -6.38 8.20
N ALA A 51 7.13 -5.71 9.34
CA ALA A 51 5.95 -5.10 9.95
C ALA A 51 5.74 -3.68 9.42
N VAL A 52 4.54 -3.40 8.91
CA VAL A 52 4.13 -2.10 8.37
C VAL A 52 2.79 -1.70 8.98
N ASP A 53 2.70 -0.47 9.49
CA ASP A 53 1.43 0.07 9.94
C ASP A 53 0.68 0.69 8.75
N TYR A 54 -0.54 0.23 8.51
CA TYR A 54 -1.44 0.78 7.51
C TYR A 54 -2.73 1.23 8.21
N LEU A 55 -3.01 2.53 8.15
CA LEU A 55 -4.17 3.15 8.83
C LEU A 55 -4.25 2.81 10.33
N ASN A 56 -3.11 2.85 11.03
CA ASN A 56 -2.96 2.50 12.45
C ASN A 56 -3.25 1.02 12.78
N GLN A 57 -3.21 0.14 11.79
CA GLN A 57 -3.34 -1.29 11.96
C GLN A 57 -2.05 -1.99 11.49
N PRO A 58 -1.48 -2.90 12.29
CA PRO A 58 -0.23 -3.57 11.94
C PRO A 58 -0.46 -4.71 10.95
N TYR A 59 0.33 -4.71 9.88
CA TYR A 59 0.39 -5.76 8.86
C TYR A 59 1.79 -6.35 8.78
N ARG A 60 1.87 -7.59 8.32
CA ARG A 60 3.12 -8.30 8.04
C ARG A 60 3.25 -8.58 6.56
N ILE A 61 4.43 -8.34 6.01
CA ILE A 61 4.84 -8.74 4.66
C ILE A 61 5.87 -9.86 4.81
N ALA A 62 5.53 -11.07 4.37
CA ALA A 62 6.42 -12.22 4.40
C ALA A 62 7.20 -12.33 3.10
N LEU A 63 8.54 -12.37 3.19
CA LEU A 63 9.44 -12.61 2.06
C LEU A 63 9.82 -14.10 1.97
N PRO A 64 10.13 -14.63 0.77
CA PRO A 64 10.26 -13.94 -0.51
C PRO A 64 8.95 -13.81 -1.31
N ASP A 65 7.88 -14.49 -0.92
CA ASP A 65 6.64 -14.59 -1.72
C ASP A 65 5.78 -13.32 -1.72
N VAL A 66 6.10 -12.37 -0.83
CA VAL A 66 5.39 -11.09 -0.67
C VAL A 66 3.91 -11.33 -0.35
N GLU A 67 3.69 -12.14 0.68
CA GLU A 67 2.37 -12.37 1.25
C GLU A 67 2.09 -11.39 2.38
N ILE A 68 0.86 -10.87 2.39
CA ILE A 68 0.44 -9.82 3.32
C ILE A 68 -0.69 -10.35 4.18
N SER A 69 -0.46 -10.29 5.49
CA SER A 69 -1.42 -10.68 6.52
C SER A 69 -1.52 -9.60 7.59
N LEU A 70 -2.61 -9.63 8.35
CA LEU A 70 -2.69 -8.88 9.60
C LEU A 70 -1.79 -9.52 10.65
N GLU A 71 -1.29 -8.72 11.57
CA GLU A 71 -0.52 -9.25 12.71
C GLU A 71 -1.41 -10.04 13.69
N ASP A 72 -2.65 -9.58 13.91
CA ASP A 72 -3.56 -10.10 14.96
C ASP A 72 -4.71 -10.98 14.44
N GLY A 73 -4.68 -11.45 13.19
CA GLY A 73 -5.79 -12.26 12.69
C GLY A 73 -5.57 -12.96 11.36
N GLU A 74 -6.43 -13.93 11.10
CA GLU A 74 -6.45 -14.73 9.85
C GLU A 74 -7.39 -14.14 8.78
N VAL A 75 -7.83 -12.89 8.94
CA VAL A 75 -8.71 -12.26 7.95
C VAL A 75 -7.92 -12.02 6.66
N GLU A 76 -8.48 -12.48 5.55
CA GLU A 76 -7.89 -12.27 4.24
C GLU A 76 -7.84 -10.77 3.90
N VAL A 77 -6.64 -10.26 3.63
CA VAL A 77 -6.42 -8.86 3.26
C VAL A 77 -6.92 -8.63 1.84
N PRO A 78 -7.85 -7.70 1.58
CA PRO A 78 -8.31 -7.39 0.23
C PRO A 78 -7.17 -6.99 -0.71
N VAL A 79 -7.22 -7.42 -1.98
CA VAL A 79 -6.16 -7.15 -2.98
C VAL A 79 -5.83 -5.66 -3.10
N LYS A 80 -6.81 -4.77 -2.96
CA LYS A 80 -6.60 -3.32 -2.98
C LYS A 80 -5.72 -2.84 -1.82
N GLU A 81 -5.95 -3.34 -0.62
CA GLU A 81 -5.12 -3.01 0.55
C GLU A 81 -3.71 -3.54 0.37
N LYS A 82 -3.56 -4.79 -0.11
CA LYS A 82 -2.26 -5.35 -0.46
C LYS A 82 -1.48 -4.43 -1.41
N ILE A 83 -2.14 -3.95 -2.47
CA ILE A 83 -1.53 -3.02 -3.44
C ILE A 83 -1.11 -1.71 -2.78
N LEU A 84 -1.95 -1.11 -1.94
CA LEU A 84 -1.65 0.17 -1.30
C LEU A 84 -0.49 0.06 -0.31
N ILE A 85 -0.46 -1.01 0.49
CA ILE A 85 0.62 -1.30 1.43
C ILE A 85 1.95 -1.48 0.67
N LEU A 86 1.94 -2.27 -0.42
CA LEU A 86 3.14 -2.48 -1.23
C LEU A 86 3.62 -1.19 -1.90
N HIS A 87 2.72 -0.41 -2.51
CA HIS A 87 3.11 0.85 -3.15
C HIS A 87 3.70 1.82 -2.14
N TYR A 88 3.08 1.93 -0.95
CA TYR A 88 3.64 2.74 0.12
C TYR A 88 5.05 2.28 0.49
N PHE A 89 5.23 0.99 0.77
CA PHE A 89 6.52 0.42 1.17
C PHE A 89 7.59 0.63 0.10
N ILE A 90 7.30 0.31 -1.17
CA ILE A 90 8.25 0.38 -2.30
C ILE A 90 8.61 1.84 -2.64
N MET A 91 7.63 2.75 -2.63
CA MET A 91 7.85 4.14 -3.04
C MET A 91 8.39 5.03 -1.93
N ALA A 92 8.51 4.52 -0.70
CA ALA A 92 9.01 5.27 0.43
C ALA A 92 10.42 5.81 0.19
N LYS A 93 10.59 7.12 0.38
CA LYS A 93 11.86 7.84 0.13
C LYS A 93 12.60 8.21 1.42
N GLY A 94 12.03 7.92 2.60
CA GLY A 94 12.63 8.30 3.89
C GLY A 94 12.70 9.81 4.13
N ARG A 95 11.92 10.63 3.39
CA ARG A 95 11.87 12.07 3.62
C ARG A 95 10.99 12.35 4.83
N PRO A 96 11.51 13.00 5.88
CA PRO A 96 10.69 13.38 7.03
C PRO A 96 9.65 14.42 6.62
N ALA A 97 8.57 14.51 7.40
CA ALA A 97 7.62 15.60 7.27
C ALA A 97 8.34 16.94 7.48
N SER A 98 8.03 17.95 6.65
CA SER A 98 8.64 19.28 6.77
C SER A 98 8.20 20.03 8.03
N GLY A 99 7.15 19.59 8.70
CA GLY A 99 6.53 20.28 9.84
C GLY A 99 5.77 21.56 9.46
N ALA A 100 5.78 21.96 8.19
CA ALA A 100 5.05 23.13 7.72
C ALA A 100 3.55 22.84 7.67
N LEU A 101 2.76 23.68 8.32
CA LEU A 101 1.30 23.62 8.21
C LEU A 101 0.88 24.12 6.83
N ILE A 102 0.03 23.33 6.18
CA ILE A 102 -0.59 23.69 4.90
C ILE A 102 -2.10 23.76 5.07
N THR A 103 -2.73 24.65 4.33
CA THR A 103 -4.19 24.70 4.19
C THR A 103 -4.66 23.61 3.24
N TYR A 104 -5.93 23.23 3.34
CA TYR A 104 -6.53 22.24 2.43
C TYR A 104 -6.36 22.59 0.94
N LYS A 105 -6.40 23.89 0.60
CA LYS A 105 -6.24 24.39 -0.78
C LYS A 105 -4.85 24.13 -1.36
N GLN A 106 -3.84 23.93 -0.51
CA GLN A 106 -2.46 23.65 -0.91
C GLN A 106 -2.20 22.15 -1.14
N LEU A 107 -3.16 21.27 -0.80
CA LEU A 107 -3.03 19.84 -1.05
C LEU A 107 -3.15 19.57 -2.56
N PRO A 108 -2.14 18.96 -3.21
CA PRO A 108 -2.22 18.60 -4.62
C PRO A 108 -3.44 17.70 -4.88
N GLY A 109 -4.32 18.08 -5.81
CA GLY A 109 -5.56 17.37 -6.10
C GLY A 109 -6.69 17.57 -5.05
N GLY A 110 -6.43 18.28 -3.95
CA GLY A 110 -7.42 18.53 -2.90
C GLY A 110 -8.47 19.57 -3.26
N ILE A 111 -8.17 20.50 -4.17
CA ILE A 111 -9.08 21.61 -4.52
C ILE A 111 -10.48 21.13 -4.91
N SER A 112 -10.60 20.01 -5.63
CA SER A 112 -11.88 19.43 -6.05
C SER A 112 -12.78 19.02 -4.89
N TYR A 113 -12.20 18.76 -3.72
CA TYR A 113 -12.92 18.35 -2.51
C TYR A 113 -13.13 19.52 -1.53
N PHE A 114 -12.59 20.71 -1.80
CA PHE A 114 -12.61 21.83 -0.86
C PHE A 114 -14.03 22.21 -0.43
N ALA A 115 -14.98 22.20 -1.37
CA ALA A 115 -16.38 22.55 -1.11
C ALA A 115 -17.09 21.61 -0.11
N ALA A 116 -16.58 20.38 0.10
CA ALA A 116 -17.18 19.44 1.05
C ALA A 116 -16.73 19.69 2.50
N PHE A 117 -15.69 20.51 2.72
CA PHE A 117 -15.07 20.75 4.02
C PHE A 117 -14.97 22.25 4.36
N SER A 118 -15.74 23.10 3.66
CA SER A 118 -15.75 24.56 3.77
C SER A 118 -17.05 25.10 4.32
#